data_AF-A0ABD5UQV2-F1
#
_entry.id   AF-A0ABD5UQV2-F1
#
_cell.length_a   1.000
_cell.length_b   1.000
_cell.length_c   1.000
_cell.angle_alpha   90.00
_cell.angle_beta   90.00
_cell.angle_gamma   90.00
#
_symmetry.space_group_name_H-M   'P 1'
#
loop_
_entity.id
_entity.type
_entity.pdbx_description
1 polymer ?
#
loop_
_entity_poly.entity_id
_entity_poly.type
_entity_poly.pdbx_seq_one_letter_code
_entity_poly.pdbx_strand_id
1 'polypeptide(L)'
;MYLDTDVVLAVLKADDRLSSAVDLDAIDDPKTSVSTCIEVQYAMEDEWTRERVTSVNESLTDEGIELVPLRESHVAAGGALQRKYDRLNLFDAVHLGTADGLSETLVPASVFRPVDRRSRADRSSPDSGQPSRERIRNS
;
A
#
# COMPACT_ATOMS: atom_id res chain seq x y z
N MET A 1 -6.76 -6.65 8.69
CA MET A 1 -7.33 -5.85 7.56
C MET A 1 -6.98 -6.51 6.24
N TYR A 2 -7.81 -6.41 5.20
CA TYR A 2 -7.53 -6.99 3.88
C TYR A 2 -7.09 -5.92 2.87
N LEU A 3 -5.92 -6.09 2.27
CA LEU A 3 -5.27 -5.13 1.37
C LEU A 3 -5.60 -5.41 -0.10
N ASP A 4 -5.99 -4.37 -0.84
CA ASP A 4 -6.09 -4.42 -2.30
C ASP A 4 -4.71 -4.39 -2.98
N THR A 5 -4.70 -4.58 -4.30
CA THR A 5 -3.48 -4.62 -5.10
C THR A 5 -2.72 -3.30 -5.12
N ASP A 6 -3.39 -2.15 -5.17
CA ASP A 6 -2.71 -0.85 -5.18
C ASP A 6 -1.97 -0.60 -3.85
N VAL A 7 -2.55 -0.98 -2.71
CA VAL A 7 -1.90 -0.85 -1.40
C VAL A 7 -0.70 -1.79 -1.30
N VAL A 8 -0.83 -3.01 -1.81
CA VAL A 8 0.29 -3.95 -1.90
C VAL A 8 1.41 -3.41 -2.79
N LEU A 9 1.08 -2.84 -3.96
CA LEU A 9 2.07 -2.20 -4.82
C LEU A 9 2.75 -1.03 -4.13
N ALA A 10 2.02 -0.22 -3.36
CA ALA A 10 2.58 0.88 -2.59
C ALA A 10 3.64 0.44 -1.57
N VAL A 11 3.48 -0.76 -1.00
CA VAL A 11 4.45 -1.39 -0.09
C VAL A 11 5.64 -1.95 -0.88
N LEU A 12 5.39 -2.77 -1.91
CA LEU A 12 6.45 -3.52 -2.60
C LEU A 12 7.23 -2.70 -3.64
N LYS A 13 6.67 -1.60 -4.13
CA LYS A 13 7.27 -0.74 -5.16
C LYS A 13 7.64 0.61 -4.56
N ALA A 14 8.94 0.79 -4.26
CA ALA A 14 9.45 1.98 -3.57
C ALA A 14 9.08 3.32 -4.24
N ASP A 15 8.99 3.35 -5.58
CA ASP A 15 8.64 4.53 -6.37
C ASP A 15 7.14 4.59 -6.75
N ASP A 16 6.29 3.77 -6.15
CA ASP A 16 4.84 3.86 -6.34
C ASP A 16 4.29 5.22 -5.89
N ARG A 17 3.25 5.68 -6.57
CA ARG A 17 2.59 6.97 -6.29
C ARG A 17 2.01 7.04 -4.86
N LEU A 18 1.67 5.90 -4.25
CA LEU A 18 1.11 5.79 -2.91
C LEU A 18 2.16 5.38 -1.86
N SER A 19 3.41 5.08 -2.23
CA SER A 19 4.43 4.59 -1.28
C SER A 19 4.70 5.54 -0.11
N SER A 20 4.45 6.84 -0.30
CA SER A 20 4.57 7.85 0.76
C SER A 20 3.32 8.05 1.63
N ALA A 21 2.20 7.44 1.27
CA ALA A 21 0.91 7.57 1.94
C ALA A 21 0.50 6.30 2.69
N VAL A 22 1.00 5.13 2.27
CA VAL A 22 0.77 3.86 2.96
C VAL A 22 1.81 3.71 4.07
N ASP A 23 1.31 3.52 5.30
CA ASP A 23 2.09 3.17 6.48
C ASP A 23 1.63 1.79 6.93
N LEU A 24 2.39 0.76 6.57
CA LEU A 24 1.99 -0.64 6.82
C LEU A 24 1.96 -0.98 8.31
N ASP A 25 2.86 -0.38 9.10
CA ASP A 25 2.95 -0.60 10.55
C ASP A 25 1.69 -0.08 11.29
N ALA A 26 0.95 0.84 10.67
CA ALA A 26 -0.31 1.36 11.20
C ALA A 26 -1.54 0.52 10.82
N ILE A 27 -1.36 -0.56 10.03
CA ILE A 27 -2.44 -1.44 9.60
C ILE A 27 -2.44 -2.70 10.48
N ASP A 28 -3.50 -2.89 11.25
CA ASP A 28 -3.64 -4.07 12.11
C ASP A 28 -3.82 -5.36 11.31
N ASP A 29 -2.95 -6.33 11.59
CA ASP A 29 -2.90 -7.68 11.00
C ASP A 29 -3.17 -7.66 9.47
N PRO A 30 -2.24 -7.10 8.67
CA PRO A 30 -2.43 -6.93 7.24
C PRO A 30 -2.45 -8.28 6.53
N LYS A 31 -3.48 -8.50 5.71
CA LYS A 31 -3.67 -9.72 4.94
C LYS A 31 -3.96 -9.38 3.49
N THR A 32 -3.58 -10.26 2.59
CA THR A 32 -4.04 -10.24 1.20
C THR A 32 -4.14 -11.66 0.66
N SER A 33 -4.64 -11.88 -0.55
CA SER A 33 -4.78 -13.24 -1.10
C SER A 33 -3.87 -13.53 -2.28
N VAL A 34 -3.81 -14.82 -2.64
CA VAL A 34 -3.09 -15.29 -3.83
C VAL A 34 -3.54 -14.57 -5.11
N SER A 35 -4.80 -14.12 -5.20
CA SER A 35 -5.27 -13.29 -6.31
C SER A 35 -4.49 -11.98 -6.45
N THR A 36 -4.19 -11.31 -5.33
CA THR A 36 -3.39 -10.09 -5.29
C THR A 36 -1.96 -10.35 -5.77
N CYS A 37 -1.38 -11.48 -5.35
CA CYS A 37 -0.07 -11.90 -5.82
C CYS A 37 -0.04 -12.07 -7.34
N ILE A 38 -1.06 -12.74 -7.90
CA ILE A 38 -1.21 -12.88 -9.36
C ILE A 38 -1.38 -11.52 -10.04
N GLU A 39 -2.21 -10.63 -9.47
CA GLU A 39 -2.44 -9.31 -10.06
C GLU A 39 -1.17 -8.45 -10.07
N VAL A 40 -0.41 -8.42 -8.98
CA VAL A 40 0.91 -7.76 -8.92
C VAL A 40 1.85 -8.34 -9.97
N GLN A 41 1.87 -9.67 -10.12
CA GLN A 41 2.73 -10.33 -11.10
C GLN A 41 2.43 -9.89 -12.53
N TYR A 42 1.16 -9.82 -12.91
CA TYR A 42 0.74 -9.34 -14.22
C TYR A 42 0.95 -7.83 -14.38
N ALA A 43 0.62 -7.03 -13.37
CA ALA A 43 0.78 -5.58 -13.42
C ALA A 43 2.25 -5.16 -13.60
N MET A 44 3.18 -5.95 -13.06
CA MET A 44 4.60 -5.64 -13.06
C MET A 44 5.42 -6.47 -14.08
N GLU A 45 4.78 -7.26 -14.94
CA GLU A 45 5.48 -8.20 -15.83
C GLU A 45 6.49 -7.54 -16.78
N ASP A 46 6.17 -6.32 -17.22
CA ASP A 46 7.01 -5.51 -18.13
C ASP A 46 7.97 -4.56 -17.40
N GLU A 47 7.81 -4.39 -16.08
CA GLU A 47 8.56 -3.41 -15.28
C GLU A 47 9.58 -4.08 -14.33
N TRP A 48 9.24 -5.23 -13.77
CA TRP A 48 10.11 -5.96 -12.85
C TRP A 48 10.86 -7.08 -13.55
N THR A 49 11.98 -7.51 -12.95
CA THR A 49 12.67 -8.71 -13.42
C THR A 49 11.79 -9.93 -13.20
N ARG A 50 11.98 -10.96 -14.02
CA ARG A 50 11.25 -12.22 -13.90
C ARG A 50 11.38 -12.81 -12.50
N GLU A 51 12.58 -12.77 -11.92
CA GLU A 51 12.85 -13.26 -10.57
C GLU A 51 11.96 -12.53 -9.56
N ARG A 52 11.94 -11.19 -9.60
CA ARG A 52 11.13 -10.36 -8.70
C ARG A 52 9.63 -10.61 -8.87
N VAL A 53 9.15 -10.73 -10.09
CA VAL A 53 7.74 -11.09 -10.39
C VAL A 53 7.42 -12.43 -9.74
N THR A 54 8.25 -13.46 -9.94
CA THR A 54 7.94 -14.79 -9.40
C THR A 54 8.07 -14.93 -7.89
N SER A 55 8.73 -13.99 -7.20
CA SER A 55 8.95 -14.00 -5.75
C SER A 55 8.00 -13.07 -4.97
N VAL A 56 6.91 -12.57 -5.59
CA VAL A 56 5.97 -11.64 -4.93
C VAL A 56 5.35 -12.23 -3.66
N ASN A 57 5.00 -13.52 -3.67
CA ASN A 57 4.45 -14.20 -2.49
C ASN A 57 5.41 -14.20 -1.30
N GLU A 58 6.72 -14.39 -1.55
CA GLU A 58 7.77 -14.33 -0.55
C GLU A 58 7.93 -12.89 -0.05
N SER A 59 7.97 -11.92 -0.97
CA SER A 59 8.10 -10.49 -0.65
C SER A 59 6.95 -10.02 0.26
N LEU A 60 5.71 -10.44 -0.01
CA LEU A 60 4.56 -10.15 0.85
C LEU A 60 4.76 -10.68 2.28
N THR A 61 5.29 -11.90 2.40
CA THR A 61 5.54 -12.54 3.70
C THR A 61 6.65 -11.81 4.45
N ASP A 62 7.71 -11.39 3.75
CA ASP A 62 8.84 -10.65 4.33
C ASP A 62 8.41 -9.26 4.85
N GLU A 63 7.44 -8.62 4.20
CA GLU A 63 6.81 -7.36 4.66
C GLU A 63 5.77 -7.58 5.77
N GLY A 64 5.57 -8.82 6.24
CA GLY A 64 4.61 -9.13 7.30
C GLY A 64 3.15 -9.15 6.85
N ILE A 65 2.87 -9.19 5.55
CA ILE A 65 1.51 -9.31 5.00
C ILE A 65 1.14 -10.80 4.91
N GLU A 66 0.10 -11.22 5.63
CA GLU A 66 -0.37 -12.60 5.59
C GLU A 66 -0.99 -12.91 4.22
N LEU A 67 -0.50 -13.99 3.57
CA LEU A 67 -1.08 -14.49 2.33
C LEU A 67 -2.16 -15.54 2.60
N VAL A 68 -3.42 -15.15 2.49
CA VAL A 68 -4.57 -16.03 2.72
C VAL A 68 -4.94 -16.82 1.45
N PRO A 69 -5.35 -18.10 1.60
CA PRO A 69 -5.75 -18.91 0.46
C PRO A 69 -7.09 -18.42 -0.11
N LEU A 70 -7.22 -18.47 -1.44
CA LEU A 70 -8.50 -18.24 -2.09
C LEU A 70 -9.36 -19.51 -1.97
N ARG A 71 -10.58 -19.38 -1.43
CA ARG A 71 -11.53 -20.47 -1.25
C ARG A 71 -12.72 -20.33 -2.19
N GLU A 72 -13.42 -21.44 -2.42
CA GLU A 72 -14.65 -21.45 -3.23
C GLU A 72 -15.67 -20.40 -2.75
N SER A 73 -15.83 -20.26 -1.44
CA SER A 73 -16.73 -19.27 -0.83
C SER A 73 -16.38 -17.82 -1.22
N HIS A 74 -15.09 -17.48 -1.30
CA HIS A 74 -14.64 -16.14 -1.67
C HIS A 74 -15.00 -15.83 -3.14
N VAL A 75 -14.75 -16.79 -4.03
CA VAL A 75 -15.07 -16.67 -5.47
C VAL A 75 -16.58 -16.60 -5.68
N ALA A 76 -17.35 -17.42 -4.96
CA ALA A 76 -18.80 -17.40 -5.04
C ALA A 76 -19.40 -16.05 -4.59
N ALA A 77 -18.90 -15.50 -3.48
CA ALA A 77 -19.29 -14.19 -2.97
C ALA A 77 -18.95 -13.07 -3.97
N GLY A 78 -17.72 -13.06 -4.48
CA GLY A 78 -17.29 -12.09 -5.50
C GLY A 78 -18.12 -12.20 -6.78
N GLY A 79 -18.37 -13.41 -7.26
CA GLY A 79 -19.21 -13.64 -8.44
C GLY A 79 -20.66 -13.18 -8.25
N ALA A 80 -21.20 -13.26 -7.02
CA ALA A 80 -22.52 -12.71 -6.71
C ALA A 80 -22.54 -11.16 -6.79
N LEU A 81 -21.48 -10.51 -6.32
CA LEU A 81 -21.31 -9.06 -6.45
C LEU A 81 -21.15 -8.63 -7.91
N GLN A 82 -20.35 -9.34 -8.70
CA GLN A 82 -20.14 -9.04 -10.11
C GLN A 82 -21.42 -9.15 -10.93
N ARG A 83 -22.30 -10.12 -10.64
CA ARG A 83 -23.63 -10.24 -11.27
C ARG A 83 -24.58 -9.10 -10.89
N LYS A 84 -24.34 -8.44 -9.74
CA LYS A 84 -25.16 -7.34 -9.24
C LYS A 84 -24.67 -5.98 -9.75
N TYR A 85 -23.37 -5.84 -10.00
CA TYR A 85 -22.73 -4.58 -10.36
C TYR A 85 -21.92 -4.73 -11.65
N ASP A 86 -22.52 -4.30 -12.77
CA ASP A 86 -21.95 -4.46 -14.12
C ASP A 86 -20.56 -3.84 -14.32
N ARG A 87 -20.18 -2.87 -13.48
CA ARG A 87 -18.87 -2.20 -13.55
C ARG A 87 -17.78 -2.86 -12.71
N LEU A 88 -18.12 -3.90 -11.96
CA LEU A 88 -17.18 -4.54 -11.05
C LEU A 88 -16.29 -5.51 -11.83
N ASN A 89 -14.99 -5.20 -11.91
CA ASN A 89 -14.04 -6.06 -12.59
C ASN A 89 -13.82 -7.36 -11.81
N LEU A 90 -13.17 -8.36 -12.44
CA LEU A 90 -12.96 -9.67 -11.84
C LEU A 90 -12.14 -9.61 -10.54
N PHE A 91 -11.02 -8.88 -10.53
CA PHE A 91 -10.15 -8.78 -9.37
C PHE A 91 -10.83 -8.00 -8.23
N ASP A 92 -11.48 -6.87 -8.52
CA ASP A 92 -12.27 -6.12 -7.53
C ASP A 92 -13.34 -7.01 -6.89
N ALA A 93 -14.04 -7.82 -7.70
CA ALA A 93 -15.03 -8.76 -7.21
C ALA A 93 -14.42 -9.83 -6.29
N VAL A 94 -13.26 -10.38 -6.66
CA VAL A 94 -12.53 -11.36 -5.86
C VAL A 94 -12.02 -10.75 -4.55
N HIS A 95 -11.50 -9.52 -4.56
CA HIS A 95 -11.08 -8.81 -3.34
C HIS A 95 -12.25 -8.58 -2.39
N LEU A 96 -13.38 -8.08 -2.91
CA LEU A 96 -14.59 -7.87 -2.11
C LEU A 96 -15.14 -9.18 -1.53
N GLY A 97 -15.21 -10.23 -2.34
CA GLY A 97 -15.67 -11.55 -1.91
C GLY A 97 -14.72 -12.21 -0.87
N THR A 98 -13.42 -11.97 -0.98
CA THR A 98 -12.43 -12.47 -0.03
C THR A 98 -12.50 -11.70 1.29
N ALA A 99 -12.54 -10.36 1.25
CA ALA A 99 -12.68 -9.53 2.44
C ALA A 99 -13.97 -9.87 3.20
N ASP A 100 -15.10 -10.00 2.48
CA ASP A 100 -16.38 -10.42 3.05
C ASP A 100 -16.31 -11.81 3.71
N GLY A 101 -15.75 -12.80 2.99
CA GLY A 101 -15.60 -14.17 3.49
C GLY A 101 -14.69 -14.30 4.73
N LEU A 102 -13.74 -13.38 4.89
CA LEU A 102 -12.86 -13.31 6.06
C LEU A 102 -13.40 -12.42 7.18
N SER A 103 -14.53 -11.73 6.96
CA SER A 103 -15.03 -10.67 7.85
C SER A 103 -13.98 -9.57 8.11
N GLU A 104 -13.19 -9.27 7.09
CA GLU A 104 -12.12 -8.28 7.13
C GLU A 104 -12.57 -6.98 6.45
N THR A 105 -12.07 -5.84 6.94
CA THR A 105 -12.26 -4.56 6.25
C THR A 105 -11.32 -4.49 5.06
N LEU A 106 -11.86 -4.31 3.85
CA LEU A 106 -11.09 -4.01 2.64
C LEU A 106 -10.50 -2.60 2.76
N VAL A 107 -9.19 -2.50 2.54
CA VAL A 107 -8.44 -1.25 2.51
C VAL A 107 -8.11 -0.94 1.05
N PRO A 108 -8.90 -0.09 0.37
CA PRO A 108 -8.64 0.27 -1.02
C PRO A 108 -7.68 1.46 -1.13
N ALA A 109 -6.98 1.62 -2.24
CA ALA A 109 -6.14 2.80 -2.52
C ALA A 109 -6.84 4.15 -2.27
N SER A 110 -8.15 4.22 -2.47
CA SER A 110 -8.93 5.45 -2.33
C SER A 110 -8.95 6.06 -0.92
N VAL A 111 -8.59 5.29 0.12
CA VAL A 111 -8.45 5.81 1.50
C VAL A 111 -7.18 6.63 1.68
N PHE A 112 -6.18 6.43 0.82
CA PHE A 112 -4.90 7.13 0.89
C PHE A 112 -4.93 8.40 0.04
N ARG A 113 -4.33 9.47 0.60
CA ARG A 113 -4.07 10.71 -0.13
C ARG A 113 -2.57 10.85 -0.32
N PRO A 114 -2.06 10.98 -1.56
CA PRO A 114 -0.66 11.26 -1.78
C PRO A 114 -0.23 12.53 -1.02
N VAL A 115 0.90 12.46 -0.33
CA VAL A 115 1.49 13.64 0.29
C VAL A 115 2.40 14.31 -0.74
N ASP A 116 2.11 15.54 -1.13
CA ASP A 116 2.98 16.29 -2.04
C ASP A 116 4.35 16.50 -1.38
N ARG A 117 5.38 15.80 -1.90
CA ARG A 117 6.76 15.82 -1.38
C ARG A 117 7.38 17.23 -1.40
N ARG A 118 6.76 18.21 -2.07
CA ARG A 118 7.21 19.62 -2.07
C ARG A 118 6.94 20.38 -0.77
N SER A 119 6.09 19.84 0.11
CA SER A 119 5.69 20.53 1.36
C SER A 119 6.58 20.24 2.58
N ARG A 120 7.57 19.34 2.47
CA ARG A 120 8.51 19.00 3.56
C ARG A 120 9.74 19.90 3.66
N ALA A 121 9.99 20.78 2.69
CA ALA A 121 11.20 21.62 2.65
C ALA A 121 11.14 22.89 3.52
N ASP A 122 10.01 23.18 4.18
CA ASP A 122 9.78 24.50 4.82
C ASP A 122 9.44 24.43 6.32
N ARG A 123 9.96 23.42 7.04
CA ARG A 123 9.98 23.44 8.52
C ARG A 123 11.42 23.44 9.01
N SER A 124 11.96 24.64 9.02
CA SER A 124 13.28 25.07 9.48
C SER A 124 13.55 24.66 10.93
N SER A 125 14.75 24.15 11.20
CA SER A 125 15.57 24.69 12.30
C SER A 125 16.35 25.87 11.71
N PRO A 126 16.48 27.03 12.40
CA PRO A 126 17.40 27.10 13.54
C PRO A 126 17.00 28.13 14.64
N ASP A 127 17.37 27.87 15.89
CA ASP A 127 17.79 28.95 16.79
C ASP A 127 18.73 28.42 17.89
N SER A 128 20.03 28.35 17.59
CA SER A 128 21.06 28.20 18.62
C SER A 128 21.41 29.59 19.15
N GLY A 129 20.72 30.00 20.21
CA GLY A 129 21.03 31.24 20.93
C GLY A 129 22.45 31.22 21.50
N GLN A 130 23.27 32.17 21.08
CA GLN A 130 24.41 32.66 21.85
C GLN A 130 24.42 34.19 21.85
N PRO A 131 24.44 34.84 23.02
CA PRO A 131 24.88 36.22 23.12
C PRO A 131 26.22 36.31 23.86
N SER A 132 27.17 37.07 23.32
CA SER A 132 27.68 38.31 23.95
C SER A 132 28.99 38.79 23.33
N ARG A 133 28.86 39.88 22.56
CA ARG A 133 29.67 41.09 22.46
C ARG A 133 31.11 41.07 23.02
N GLU A 134 32.07 41.37 22.12
CA GLU A 134 33.18 42.28 22.46
C GLU A 134 33.71 43.00 21.20
N ARG A 135 33.66 44.35 21.24
CA ARG A 135 34.72 45.34 20.89
C ARG A 135 34.31 46.57 20.07
N ILE A 136 34.26 47.69 20.80
CA ILE A 136 35.02 48.96 20.63
C ILE A 136 34.98 49.69 19.28
N ARG A 137 34.53 50.97 19.35
CA ARG A 137 35.10 52.25 18.82
C ARG A 137 33.94 53.27 18.77
N ASN A 138 33.99 54.55 19.13
CA ASN A 138 35.04 55.57 19.19
C ASN A 138 34.57 56.75 20.08
N SER A 139 35.56 57.60 20.44
CA SER A 139 35.50 58.96 21.02
C SER A 139 35.61 59.06 22.53
#